data_AF-A0A183F3W2-F1
#
_entry.id   AF-A0A183F3W2-F1
#
_cell.length_a   1.000
_cell.length_b   1.000
_cell.length_c   1.000
_cell.angle_alpha   90.00
_cell.angle_beta   90.00
_cell.angle_gamma   90.00
#
_symmetry.space_group_name_H-M   'P 1'
#
loop_
_entity.id
_entity.type
_entity.pdbx_description
1 polymer ?
#
loop_
_entity_poly.entity_id
_entity_poly.type
_entity_poly.pdbx_seq_one_letter_code
_entity_poly.pdbx_strand_id
1 'polypeptide(L)'
;MQVVLTDDMLCVSGERIEAGSGGQTLKRSFARKYCIPADIHLDSIRSHLDHNGMLVITGSRRGWRETHISIHPGAHYARNDSIISTV
;
A
#
# COMPACT_ATOMS: atom_id res chain seq x y z
N MET A 1 -7.63 0.79 10.00
CA MET A 1 -6.94 1.15 8.75
C MET A 1 -7.00 2.65 8.60
N GLN A 2 -5.92 3.27 8.14
CA GLN A 2 -5.77 4.71 8.00
C GLN A 2 -5.24 5.04 6.60
N VAL A 3 -5.79 6.09 5.99
CA VAL A 3 -5.35 6.64 4.71
C VAL A 3 -5.02 8.11 4.96
N VAL A 4 -3.79 8.52 4.65
CA VAL A 4 -3.31 9.89 4.82
C VAL A 4 -2.70 10.35 3.52
N LEU A 5 -3.09 11.54 3.07
CA LEU A 5 -2.45 12.26 1.98
C LEU A 5 -1.68 13.43 2.58
N THR A 6 -0.38 13.51 2.30
CA THR A 6 0.47 14.64 2.68
C THR A 6 1.24 15.06 1.44
N ASP A 7 1.04 16.30 0.99
CA ASP A 7 1.52 16.79 -0.30
C ASP A 7 1.08 15.85 -1.44
N ASP A 8 2.03 15.22 -2.13
CA ASP A 8 1.81 14.25 -3.20
C ASP A 8 2.02 12.78 -2.74
N MET A 9 2.20 12.52 -1.45
CA MET A 9 2.44 11.19 -0.93
C MET A 9 1.22 10.62 -0.21
N LEU A 10 0.71 9.52 -0.75
CA LEU A 10 -0.38 8.74 -0.18
C LEU A 10 0.16 7.61 0.69
N CYS A 11 -0.16 7.65 1.97
CA CYS A 11 0.20 6.65 2.97
C CYS A 11 -1.03 5.84 3.37
N VAL A 12 -0.96 4.53 3.22
CA VAL A 12 -1.99 3.59 3.69
C VAL A 12 -1.39 2.70 4.76
N SER A 13 -1.99 2.66 5.95
CA SER A 13 -1.56 1.79 7.04
C SER A 13 -2.73 1.04 7.65
N GLY A 14 -2.44 -0.12 8.23
CA GLY A 14 -3.43 -0.90 8.94
C GLY A 14 -2.78 -1.85 9.92
N GLU A 15 -3.53 -2.13 10.98
CA GLU A 15 -3.17 -3.07 12.02
C GLU A 15 -4.42 -3.90 12.34
N ARG A 16 -4.22 -5.21 12.49
CA ARG A 16 -5.25 -6.15 12.91
C ARG A 16 -4.66 -7.15 13.90
N ILE A 17 -5.43 -7.42 14.95
CA ILE A 17 -5.14 -8.43 15.95
C ILE A 17 -6.19 -9.53 15.80
N GLU A 18 -5.74 -10.77 15.66
CA GLU A 18 -6.58 -11.96 15.52
C GLU A 18 -6.31 -12.91 16.68
N ALA A 19 -7.38 -13.38 17.33
CA ALA A 19 -7.25 -14.45 18.31
C ALA A 19 -6.98 -15.78 17.57
N GLY A 20 -5.88 -16.43 17.91
CA GLY A 20 -5.54 -17.77 17.46
C GLY A 20 -6.15 -18.84 18.35
N SER A 21 -6.03 -20.10 17.94
CA SER A 21 -6.35 -21.23 18.79
C SER A 21 -5.39 -21.31 20.00
N GLY A 22 -5.91 -21.75 21.15
CA GLY A 22 -5.09 -21.99 22.34
C GLY A 22 -4.60 -20.72 23.07
N GLY A 23 -5.31 -19.60 22.95
CA GLY A 23 -4.98 -18.35 23.65
C GLY A 23 -3.85 -17.53 23.01
N GLN A 24 -3.35 -17.97 21.86
CA GLN A 24 -2.38 -17.20 21.08
C GLN A 24 -3.04 -16.02 20.38
N THR A 25 -2.25 -15.00 20.08
CA THR A 25 -2.72 -13.82 19.34
C THR A 25 -1.79 -13.54 18.17
N LEU A 26 -2.37 -13.32 16.99
CA LEU A 26 -1.63 -12.95 15.78
C LEU A 26 -1.89 -11.51 15.42
N LYS A 27 -0.84 -10.69 15.46
CA LYS A 27 -0.87 -9.30 15.03
C LYS A 27 -0.30 -9.18 13.63
N ARG A 28 -1.08 -8.60 12.70
CA ARG A 28 -0.62 -8.26 11.35
C ARG A 28 -0.73 -6.77 11.13
N SER A 29 0.32 -6.18 10.59
CA SER A 29 0.36 -4.76 10.24
C SER A 29 0.90 -4.60 8.83
N PHE A 30 0.42 -3.57 8.13
CA PHE A 30 0.93 -3.19 6.82
C PHE A 30 1.07 -1.69 6.70
N ALA A 31 2.02 -1.25 5.87
CA ALA A 31 2.19 0.13 5.47
C ALA A 31 2.58 0.16 3.98
N ARG A 32 1.91 1.01 3.21
CA ARG A 32 2.20 1.23 1.79
C ARG A 32 2.25 2.73 1.51
N LYS A 33 3.20 3.14 0.69
CA LYS A 33 3.38 4.53 0.27
C LYS A 33 3.35 4.60 -1.24
N TYR A 34 2.64 5.59 -1.76
CA TYR A 34 2.49 5.82 -3.19
C TYR A 34 2.70 7.30 -3.47
N CYS A 35 3.56 7.61 -4.44
CA CYS A 35 3.63 8.96 -4.99
C CYS A 35 2.44 9.16 -5.94
N ILE A 36 1.70 10.24 -5.73
CA ILE A 36 0.58 10.63 -6.57
C ILE A 36 1.13 11.36 -7.79
N PRO A 37 0.73 10.98 -9.01
CA PRO A 37 1.11 11.73 -10.21
C PRO A 37 0.72 13.20 -10.12
N ALA A 38 1.61 14.09 -10.59
CA ALA A 38 1.43 15.55 -10.50
C ALA A 38 0.19 16.07 -11.26
N ASP A 39 -0.35 15.28 -12.19
CA ASP A 39 -1.56 15.61 -12.95
C ASP A 39 -2.86 15.14 -12.28
N ILE A 40 -2.83 14.68 -11.03
CA ILE A 40 -4.03 14.40 -10.24
C ILE A 40 -4.49 15.66 -9.49
N HIS A 41 -5.82 15.84 -9.42
CA HIS A 41 -6.46 16.79 -8.51
C HIS A 41 -6.48 16.20 -7.10
N LEU A 42 -5.60 16.66 -6.20
CA LEU A 42 -5.45 16.07 -4.86
C LEU A 42 -6.73 16.13 -4.02
N ASP A 43 -7.52 17.18 -4.19
CA ASP A 43 -8.84 17.40 -3.56
C ASP A 43 -9.92 16.43 -4.08
N SER A 44 -9.72 15.84 -5.26
CA SER A 44 -10.60 14.82 -5.81
C SER A 44 -10.33 13.42 -5.26
N ILE A 45 -9.25 13.23 -4.49
CA ILE A 45 -8.87 11.91 -3.98
C ILE A 45 -9.92 11.43 -2.98
N ARG A 46 -10.47 10.24 -3.24
CA ARG A 46 -11.44 9.57 -2.37
C ARG A 46 -11.03 8.12 -2.17
N SER A 47 -11.38 7.57 -1.01
CA SER A 47 -11.14 6.16 -0.69
C SER A 47 -12.42 5.49 -0.22
N HIS A 48 -12.62 4.24 -0.58
CA HIS A 48 -13.65 3.38 0.00
C HIS A 48 -13.15 1.93 0.07
N LEU A 49 -13.76 1.15 0.97
CA LEU A 49 -13.58 -0.29 1.02
C LEU A 49 -14.75 -0.92 0.27
N ASP A 50 -14.47 -1.79 -0.70
CA ASP A 50 -15.52 -2.55 -1.36
C ASP A 50 -15.99 -3.75 -0.51
N HIS A 51 -17.01 -4.47 -0.99
CA HIS A 51 -17.56 -5.65 -0.32
C HIS A 51 -16.60 -6.84 -0.26
N ASN A 52 -15.51 -6.83 -1.04
CA ASN A 52 -14.48 -7.86 -1.04
C ASN A 52 -13.32 -7.53 -0.08
N GLY A 53 -13.37 -6.38 0.61
CA GLY A 53 -12.28 -5.92 1.47
C GLY A 53 -11.11 -5.30 0.71
N MET A 54 -11.30 -4.91 -0.56
CA MET A 54 -10.31 -4.16 -1.33
C MET A 54 -10.45 -2.66 -1.03
N LEU A 55 -9.36 -2.04 -0.60
CA LEU A 55 -9.29 -0.58 -0.49
C LEU A 55 -9.08 0.01 -1.89
N VAL A 56 -10.08 0.73 -2.36
CA VAL A 56 -10.06 1.43 -3.65
C VAL A 56 -9.85 2.91 -3.39
N ILE A 57 -8.82 3.47 -4.02
CA ILE A 57 -8.47 4.90 -3.95
C ILE A 57 -8.52 5.46 -5.37
N THR A 58 -9.35 6.47 -5.57
CA THR A 58 -9.58 7.12 -6.87
C THR A 58 -9.26 8.60 -6.80
N GLY A 59 -8.90 9.18 -7.95
CA GLY A 59 -8.69 10.61 -8.11
C GLY A 59 -8.82 11.00 -9.58
N SER A 60 -9.32 12.21 -9.83
CA SER A 60 -9.51 12.76 -11.18
C SER A 60 -8.22 13.40 -11.68
N ARG A 61 -7.90 13.18 -12.96
CA ARG A 61 -6.77 13.85 -13.63
C ARG A 61 -7.16 15.25 -14.11
N ARG A 62 -6.20 16.17 -14.19
CA ARG A 62 -6.34 17.53 -14.76
C ARG A 62 -6.51 17.55 -16.28
N GLY A 63 -6.74 16.40 -16.90
CA GLY A 63 -6.86 16.18 -18.33
C GLY A 63 -6.56 14.73 -18.71
N TRP A 64 -6.65 14.40 -19.99
CA TRP A 64 -6.16 13.11 -20.49
C TRP A 64 -4.65 13.19 -20.68
N ARG A 65 -3.91 12.38 -19.92
CA ARG A 65 -2.47 12.20 -20.04
C ARG A 65 -2.11 10.73 -19.88
N GLU A 66 -1.29 10.24 -20.80
CA GLU A 66 -0.64 8.94 -20.65
C GLU A 66 0.33 9.01 -19.48
N THR A 67 0.24 8.06 -18.57
CA THR A 67 1.17 7.97 -17.43
C THR A 67 2.27 6.99 -17.80
N HIS A 68 3.50 7.49 -17.90
CA HIS A 68 4.65 6.61 -17.99
C HIS A 68 4.84 5.90 -16.64
N ILE A 69 4.46 4.63 -16.59
CA ILE A 69 4.73 3.76 -15.45
C ILE A 69 6.16 3.23 -15.62
N SER A 70 7.09 3.78 -14.85
CA SER A 70 8.46 3.27 -14.80
C SER A 70 8.51 2.03 -13.92
N ILE A 71 8.82 0.87 -14.51
CA ILE A 71 9.13 -0.33 -13.73
C ILE A 71 10.54 -0.16 -13.20
N HIS A 72 10.68 0.11 -11.90
CA HIS A 72 11.96 -0.04 -11.24
C HIS A 72 12.17 -1.54 -10.98
N PRO A 73 13.20 -2.17 -11.57
CA PRO A 73 13.56 -3.53 -11.20
C PRO A 73 13.97 -3.47 -9.73
N GLY A 74 13.08 -3.97 -8.86
CA GLY A 74 13.30 -3.91 -7.42
C GLY A 74 14.58 -4.65 -7.05
N ALA A 75 15.37 -4.07 -6.16
CA ALA A 75 16.54 -4.67 -5.53
C ALA A 75 16.26 -5.98 -4.75
N HIS A 76 15.02 -6.48 -4.80
CA HIS A 76 14.55 -7.66 -4.07
C HIS A 76 14.77 -8.99 -4.79
N TYR A 77 15.29 -9.01 -6.03
CA TYR A 77 15.67 -10.25 -6.72
C TYR A 77 17.10 -10.71 -6.41
N ALA A 78 17.90 -9.94 -5.67
CA ALA A 78 19.15 -10.43 -5.08
C ALA A 78 18.88 -11.08 -3.71
N ARG A 79 17.96 -12.06 -3.66
CA ARG A 79 17.86 -12.94 -2.51
C ARG A 79 19.04 -13.91 -2.59
N ASN A 80 20.13 -13.57 -1.90
CA ASN A 80 21.14 -14.56 -1.57
C ASN A 80 20.45 -15.65 -0.74
N ASP A 81 20.33 -16.86 -1.29
CA ASP A 81 19.89 -18.06 -0.58
C ASP A 81 20.98 -18.51 0.42
N SER A 82 21.28 -17.70 1.43
CA SER A 82 21.97 -18.19 2.61
C SER A 82 20.94 -18.84 3.53
N ILE A 83 20.85 -20.16 3.44
CA ILE A 83 20.14 -21.02 4.39
C ILE A 83 20.65 -20.68 5.79
N ILE A 84 19.81 -20.04 6.61
CA ILE A 84 20.08 -19.89 8.04
C ILE A 84 19.73 -21.24 8.67
N SER A 85 20.77 -22.03 8.95
CA SER A 85 20.70 -23.14 9.89
C SER A 85 20.43 -22.57 11.27
N THR A 86 19.39 -23.08 11.95
CA THR A 86 19.18 -22.78 13.37
C THR A 86 19.41 -24.07 14.15
N VAL A 87 20.21 -23.94 15.21
CA VAL A 87 20.78 -24.98 16.07
C VAL A 87 19.72 -25.78 16.81
#